data_AF-A0A9R1R981-F1
#
_entry.id   AF-A0A9R1R981-F1
#
_cell.length_a   1.000
_cell.length_b   1.000
_cell.length_c   1.000
_cell.angle_alpha   90.00
_cell.angle_beta   90.00
_cell.angle_gamma   90.00
#
_symmetry.space_group_name_H-M   'P 1'
#
loop_
_entity.id
_entity.type
_entity.pdbx_description
1 polymer ?
#
loop_
_entity_poly.entity_id
_entity_poly.type
_entity_poly.pdbx_seq_one_letter_code
_entity_poly.pdbx_strand_id
1 'polypeptide(L)'
;MPRNLQMEYVDLYLVHWPMSVKPSKPHFPMKREDIVQMDLKGVWQAMEECHRLGLAKMIGVSNFTTKKLQELLAIAEIPPAVNQVCVDQSYKLS
;
A
#
# COMPACT_ATOMS: atom_id res chain seq x y z
N MET A 1 4.83 7.56 -12.49
CA MET A 1 3.74 6.56 -12.48
C MET A 1 2.65 7.10 -13.38
N PRO A 2 1.96 6.39 -14.30
CA PRO A 2 2.13 5.07 -14.98
C PRO A 2 3.11 5.02 -16.18
N ARG A 3 3.97 6.03 -16.34
CA ARG A 3 4.88 6.20 -17.49
C ARG A 3 5.68 4.96 -17.95
N ASN A 4 6.09 4.09 -17.03
CA ASN A 4 6.87 2.88 -17.35
C ASN A 4 6.01 1.76 -17.95
N LEU A 5 4.71 1.76 -17.66
CA LEU A 5 3.74 0.78 -18.19
C LEU A 5 3.09 1.27 -19.50
N GLN A 6 3.34 2.53 -19.90
CA GLN A 6 2.73 3.16 -21.08
C GLN A 6 1.19 3.13 -21.04
N MET A 7 0.61 3.26 -19.85
CA MET A 7 -0.83 3.33 -19.62
C MET A 7 -1.22 4.72 -19.12
N GLU A 8 -2.48 5.10 -19.29
CA GLU A 8 -3.03 6.33 -18.73
C GLU A 8 -3.47 6.16 -17.27
N TYR A 9 -3.89 4.95 -16.91
CA TYR A 9 -4.33 4.57 -15.56
C TYR A 9 -3.98 3.11 -15.26
N VAL A 10 -4.13 2.71 -14.01
CA VAL A 10 -4.16 1.29 -13.59
C VAL A 10 -5.51 0.95 -12.96
N ASP A 11 -6.00 -0.29 -13.13
CA ASP A 11 -7.26 -0.68 -12.50
C ASP A 11 -7.13 -0.79 -10.98
N LEU A 12 -5.95 -1.20 -10.48
CA LEU A 12 -5.69 -1.36 -9.04
C LEU A 12 -4.25 -0.91 -8.71
N TYR A 13 -4.11 -0.04 -7.70
CA TYR A 13 -2.82 0.38 -7.15
C TYR A 13 -2.72 0.06 -5.67
N LEU A 14 -1.63 -0.57 -5.24
CA LEU A 14 -1.49 -1.11 -3.88
C LEU A 14 -0.33 -0.46 -3.12
N VAL A 15 -0.56 -0.14 -1.84
CA VAL A 15 0.54 0.00 -0.87
C VAL A 15 1.11 -1.39 -0.61
N HIS A 16 2.32 -1.66 -1.09
CA HIS A 16 2.86 -3.02 -1.13
C HIS A 16 3.22 -3.60 0.26
N TRP A 17 3.67 -2.77 1.20
CA TRP A 17 3.97 -3.17 2.58
C TRP A 17 3.54 -2.07 3.58
N PRO A 18 3.12 -2.43 4.81
CA PRO A 18 2.80 -1.46 5.88
C PRO A 18 4.08 -0.90 6.56
N MET A 19 5.08 -0.52 5.76
CA MET A 19 6.35 0.03 6.24
C MET A 19 6.94 1.01 5.22
N SER A 20 7.84 1.88 5.67
CA SER A 20 8.61 2.78 4.81
C SER A 20 10.09 2.50 4.92
N VAL A 21 10.83 2.77 3.84
CA VAL A 21 12.29 2.66 3.81
C VAL A 21 12.91 4.02 3.53
N LYS A 22 14.13 4.23 4.02
CA LYS A 22 14.92 5.40 3.65
C LYS A 22 15.05 5.48 2.12
N PRO A 23 15.02 6.69 1.51
CA PRO A 23 15.10 6.85 0.06
C PRO A 23 16.41 6.36 -0.60
N SER A 24 17.41 5.95 0.18
CA SER A 24 18.63 5.32 -0.33
C SER A 24 18.26 4.10 -1.17
N LYS A 25 18.88 4.00 -2.36
CA LYS A 25 18.55 3.06 -3.45
C LYS A 25 17.94 1.74 -2.94
N PRO A 26 16.76 1.33 -3.44
CA PRO A 26 16.12 0.10 -3.01
C PRO A 26 17.08 -1.07 -3.22
N HIS A 27 17.45 -1.71 -2.11
CA HIS A 27 18.28 -2.90 -2.10
C HIS A 27 17.47 -4.05 -1.50
N PHE A 28 17.68 -5.25 -2.03
CA PHE A 28 17.04 -6.45 -1.55
C PHE A 28 18.13 -7.48 -1.19
N PRO A 29 18.09 -8.10 0.01
CA PRO A 29 17.09 -7.91 1.07
C PRO A 29 17.27 -6.59 1.83
N MET A 30 16.16 -5.95 2.22
CA MET A 30 16.18 -4.69 2.99
C MET A 30 16.90 -4.85 4.33
N LYS A 31 17.74 -3.88 4.68
CA LYS A 31 18.42 -3.79 5.97
C LYS A 31 17.47 -3.21 7.01
N ARG A 32 17.49 -3.71 8.25
CA ARG A 32 16.58 -3.23 9.30
C ARG A 32 16.80 -1.76 9.62
N GLU A 33 18.04 -1.30 9.50
CA GLU A 33 18.46 0.07 9.78
C GLU A 33 17.90 1.09 8.77
N ASP A 34 17.42 0.60 7.63
CA ASP A 34 16.80 1.40 6.57
C ASP A 34 15.27 1.51 6.74
N ILE A 35 14.66 0.70 7.59
CA ILE A 35 13.22 0.74 7.86
C ILE A 35 12.93 1.93 8.78
N VAL A 36 11.98 2.76 8.38
CA VAL A 36 11.50 3.91 9.14
C VAL A 36 10.01 3.79 9.41
N GLN A 37 9.53 4.51 10.42
CA GLN A 37 8.11 4.57 10.72
C GLN A 37 7.35 5.14 9.51
N MET A 38 6.33 4.41 9.08
CA MET A 38 5.45 4.83 7.99
C MET A 38 4.46 5.88 8.47
N ASP A 39 4.35 6.99 7.75
CA ASP A 39 3.20 7.88 7.84
C ASP A 39 2.02 7.27 7.06
N LEU A 40 1.28 6.38 7.72
CA LEU A 40 0.16 5.68 7.10
C LEU A 40 -0.92 6.65 6.58
N LYS A 41 -1.17 7.74 7.32
CA LYS A 41 -2.17 8.73 6.94
C LYS A 41 -1.76 9.50 5.71
N GLY A 42 -0.55 10.06 5.69
CA GLY A 42 -0.06 10.80 4.53
C GLY A 42 0.03 9.93 3.28
N VAL A 43 0.49 8.68 3.42
CA VAL A 43 0.52 7.72 2.31
C VAL A 43 -0.88 7.42 1.79
N TRP A 44 -1.84 7.15 2.67
CA TRP A 44 -3.20 6.83 2.22
C TRP A 44 -3.89 8.02 1.58
N GLN A 45 -3.74 9.24 2.12
CA GLN A 45 -4.26 10.45 1.48
C GLN A 45 -3.69 10.66 0.07
N ALA A 46 -2.43 10.32 -0.16
CA ALA A 46 -1.84 10.35 -1.50
C ALA A 46 -2.41 9.27 -2.43
N MET A 47 -2.76 8.09 -1.89
CA MET A 47 -3.45 7.04 -2.65
C MET A 47 -4.87 7.48 -3.04
N GLU A 48 -5.61 8.09 -2.11
CA GLU A 48 -6.93 8.67 -2.37
C GLU A 48 -6.87 9.75 -3.44
N GLU A 49 -5.85 10.59 -3.43
CA GLU A 49 -5.65 11.58 -4.49
C GLU A 49 -5.33 10.93 -5.85
N CYS A 50 -4.53 9.86 -5.88
CA CYS A 50 -4.30 9.10 -7.10
C CYS A 50 -5.59 8.50 -7.67
N HIS A 51 -6.53 8.09 -6.81
CA HIS A 51 -7.87 7.67 -7.22
C HIS A 51 -8.69 8.84 -7.79
N ARG A 52 -8.75 9.98 -7.09
CA ARG A 52 -9.48 11.18 -7.53
C ARG A 52 -8.97 11.74 -8.85
N LEU A 53 -7.66 11.69 -9.09
CA LEU A 53 -7.03 12.10 -10.35
C LEU A 53 -7.23 11.10 -11.49
N GLY A 54 -7.87 9.95 -11.25
CA GLY A 54 -8.10 8.92 -12.28
C GLY A 54 -6.85 8.11 -12.65
N LEU A 55 -5.75 8.26 -11.90
CA LEU A 55 -4.51 7.49 -12.14
C LEU A 55 -4.67 6.03 -11.74
N ALA A 56 -5.55 5.75 -10.78
CA ALA A 56 -5.92 4.40 -10.35
C ALA A 56 -7.44 4.28 -10.17
N LYS A 57 -8.10 3.32 -10.83
CA LYS A 57 -9.54 3.11 -10.63
C LYS A 57 -9.86 2.61 -9.22
N MET A 58 -9.01 1.75 -8.67
CA MET A 58 -9.11 1.26 -7.30
C MET A 58 -7.77 1.39 -6.59
N ILE A 59 -7.84 1.59 -5.28
CA ILE A 59 -6.69 1.61 -4.39
C ILE A 59 -6.85 0.55 -3.31
N GLY A 60 -5.75 -0.06 -2.90
CA GLY A 60 -5.75 -1.10 -1.89
C GLY A 60 -4.41 -1.22 -1.19
N VAL A 61 -4.27 -2.30 -0.43
CA VAL A 61 -3.06 -2.60 0.34
C VAL A 61 -2.61 -4.03 0.10
N SER A 62 -1.38 -4.34 0.49
CA SER A 62 -0.84 -5.69 0.49
C SER A 62 -0.03 -5.92 1.77
N ASN A 63 -0.12 -7.14 2.30
CA ASN A 63 0.58 -7.56 3.52
C ASN A 63 0.14 -6.80 4.79
N PHE A 64 -1.09 -6.28 4.82
CA PHE A 64 -1.64 -5.65 6.02
C PHE A 64 -2.28 -6.70 6.94
N THR A 65 -1.97 -6.61 8.24
CA THR A 65 -2.64 -7.40 9.29
C THR A 65 -4.00 -6.81 9.61
N THR A 66 -4.86 -7.56 10.31
CA THR A 66 -6.18 -7.07 10.74
C THR A 66 -6.07 -5.78 11.56
N LYS A 67 -5.10 -5.72 12.48
CA LYS A 67 -4.82 -4.51 13.27
C LYS A 67 -4.47 -3.30 12.39
N LYS A 68 -3.59 -3.48 11.40
CA LYS A 68 -3.20 -2.38 10.49
C LYS A 68 -4.33 -1.95 9.57
N LEU A 69 -5.18 -2.89 9.14
CA LEU A 69 -6.40 -2.56 8.41
C LEU A 69 -7.37 -1.73 9.26
N GLN A 70 -7.55 -2.05 10.54
CA GLN A 70 -8.41 -1.25 11.43
C GLN A 70 -7.87 0.17 11.61
N GLU A 71 -6.55 0.32 11.82
CA GLU A 71 -5.90 1.64 11.89
C GLU A 71 -6.12 2.45 10.60
N LEU A 72 -6.03 1.80 9.44
CA LEU A 72 -6.27 2.42 8.13
C LEU A 72 -7.74 2.82 7.95
N LEU A 73 -8.67 1.91 8.24
CA LEU A 73 -10.11 2.16 8.10
C LEU A 73 -10.60 3.29 9.01
N ALA A 74 -9.94 3.52 10.14
CA ALA A 74 -10.27 4.64 11.04
C ALA A 74 -9.92 6.02 10.47
N ILE A 75 -9.03 6.10 9.47
CA ILE A 75 -8.56 7.36 8.88
C ILE A 75 -8.90 7.52 7.39
N ALA A 76 -9.31 6.46 6.71
CA ALA A 76 -9.60 6.44 5.28
C ALA A 76 -10.94 7.10 4.97
N GLU A 77 -10.94 8.01 3.99
CA GLU A 77 -12.16 8.54 3.37
C GLU A 77 -12.63 7.57 2.27
N ILE A 78 -11.69 7.02 1.49
CA ILE A 78 -11.94 5.95 0.52
C ILE A 78 -11.33 4.66 1.10
N PRO A 79 -12.15 3.66 1.47
CA PRO A 79 -11.64 2.42 2.05
C PRO A 79 -10.82 1.62 1.03
N PRO A 80 -9.80 0.85 1.47
CA PRO A 80 -9.05 -0.02 0.56
C PRO A 80 -9.97 -1.07 -0.06
N ALA A 81 -9.98 -1.17 -1.39
CA ALA A 81 -10.82 -2.12 -2.11
C ALA A 81 -10.35 -3.58 -1.92
N VAL A 82 -9.05 -3.78 -1.69
CA VAL A 82 -8.41 -5.09 -1.59
C VAL A 82 -7.30 -5.06 -0.54
N ASN A 83 -7.10 -6.19 0.17
CA ASN A 83 -5.86 -6.52 0.87
C ASN A 83 -5.25 -7.78 0.24
N GLN A 84 -4.14 -7.63 -0.50
CA GLN A 84 -3.43 -8.76 -1.11
C GLN A 84 -2.49 -9.39 -0.08
N VAL A 85 -2.76 -10.63 0.30
CA VAL A 85 -1.97 -11.40 1.28
C VAL A 85 -1.59 -12.77 0.72
N CYS A 86 -0.47 -13.31 1.19
CA CYS A 86 -0.14 -14.71 0.94
C CYS A 86 -1.14 -15.60 1.67
N VAL A 87 -1.78 -16.51 0.94
CA VAL A 87 -2.71 -17.49 1.50
C VAL A 87 -2.25 -18.88 1.07
N ASP A 88 -1.88 -19.69 2.05
CA ASP A 88 -1.61 -21.12 1.90
C ASP A 88 -2.44 -21.92 2.92
N GLN A 89 -2.31 -23.24 2.93
CA GLN A 89 -3.08 -24.12 3.81
C GLN A 89 -2.88 -23.81 5.31
N SER A 90 -1.75 -23.21 5.67
CA SER A 90 -1.44 -22.81 7.05
C SER A 90 -1.95 -21.42 7.42
N TYR A 91 -2.53 -20.67 6.48
CA TYR A 91 -2.96 -19.30 6.71
C TYR A 91 -4.01 -19.21 7.82
N LYS A 92 -3.75 -18.36 8.81
CA LYS A 92 -4.70 -18.01 9.86
C LYS A 92 -4.96 -16.51 9.78
N LEU A 93 -6.24 -16.13 9.82
CA LEU A 93 -6.61 -14.73 10.01
C LEU A 93 -6.07 -14.26 11.36
N SER A 94 -5.15 -13.29 11.32
CA SER A 94 -4.52 -12.66 12.49
C SER A 94 -4.71 -11.15 12.46
#